data_AF-A0A0F6XZP1-F1
#
_entry.id   AF-A0A0F6XZP1-F1
#
_cell.length_a   1.000
_cell.length_b   1.000
_cell.length_c   1.000
_cell.angle_alpha   90.00
_cell.angle_beta   90.00
_cell.angle_gamma   90.00
#
_symmetry.space_group_name_H-M   'P 1'
#
loop_
_entity.id
_entity.type
_entity.pdbx_description
1 polymer ?
#
loop_
_entity_poly.entity_id
_entity_poly.type
_entity_poly.pdbx_seq_one_letter_code
_entity_poly.pdbx_strand_id
1 'polypeptide(L)'
;MNAIKFYRHETATDAVLEYNFYDHKFAPTNLVVRKVLMAMLHSVQNRLTDLEVEYNDNMLVEKVGGNAARILTLLGASTENVQNNYRGETVVSRTFTAKMTPERFQYFYELKDVGELSRFALKEQELDRIVSYFNQYLLVVIPLEGEKQFFELLRAMHVPYQIQAVHK
;
A
#
# COMPACT_ATOMS: atom_id res chain seq x y z
N MET A 1 12.86 19.49 10.88
CA MET A 1 12.85 18.04 10.59
C MET A 1 11.56 17.75 9.85
N ASN A 2 11.60 17.19 8.64
CA ASN A 2 10.37 16.90 7.89
C ASN A 2 9.63 15.74 8.56
N ALA A 3 8.33 15.89 8.80
CA ALA A 3 7.48 14.90 9.43
C ALA A 3 6.46 14.37 8.42
N ILE A 4 6.04 13.11 8.56
CA ILE A 4 4.94 12.54 7.79
C ILE A 4 3.65 13.24 8.21
N LYS A 5 2.89 13.77 7.26
CA LYS A 5 1.59 14.39 7.53
C LYS A 5 0.53 13.40 7.09
N PHE A 6 -0.30 12.97 8.04
CA PHE A 6 -1.48 12.16 7.76
C PHE A 6 -2.71 13.04 7.72
N TYR A 7 -3.48 12.94 6.64
CA TYR A 7 -4.84 13.45 6.59
C TYR A 7 -5.77 12.40 7.19
N ARG A 8 -6.43 12.76 8.30
CA ARG A 8 -7.25 11.85 9.09
C ARG A 8 -8.71 12.24 9.01
N HIS A 9 -9.55 11.26 8.69
CA HIS A 9 -10.99 11.33 8.91
C HIS A 9 -11.49 10.02 9.53
N GLU A 10 -12.68 10.05 10.10
CA GLU A 10 -13.33 8.88 10.70
C GLU A 10 -14.53 8.47 9.85
N THR A 11 -14.80 7.18 9.82
CA THR A 11 -16.09 6.60 9.43
C THR A 11 -16.83 6.18 10.70
N ALA A 12 -17.94 5.44 10.57
CA ALA A 12 -18.66 4.91 11.73
C ALA A 12 -17.81 3.96 12.59
N THR A 13 -16.86 3.24 11.98
CA THR A 13 -16.11 2.15 12.65
C THR A 13 -14.60 2.27 12.54
N ASP A 14 -14.11 3.09 11.61
CA ASP A 14 -12.70 3.12 11.23
C ASP A 14 -12.13 4.54 11.23
N ALA A 15 -10.85 4.65 11.57
CA ALA A 15 -10.04 5.80 11.22
C ALA A 15 -9.38 5.55 9.86
N VAL A 16 -9.42 6.57 9.00
CA VAL A 16 -8.75 6.56 7.70
C VAL A 16 -7.63 7.58 7.73
N LEU A 17 -6.40 7.11 7.53
CA LEU A 17 -5.20 7.94 7.50
C LEU A 17 -4.55 7.87 6.13
N GLU A 18 -4.47 9.01 5.47
CA GLU A 18 -3.85 9.15 4.15
C GLU A 18 -2.53 9.93 4.26
N TYR A 19 -1.49 9.38 3.68
CA TYR A 19 -0.22 10.03 3.43
C TYR A 19 -0.08 10.30 1.93
N ASN A 20 -0.16 11.58 1.54
CA ASN A 20 0.00 12.00 0.15
C ASN A 20 1.47 12.23 -0.18
N PHE A 21 2.02 11.56 -1.19
CA PHE A 21 3.43 11.71 -1.55
C PHE A 21 3.78 13.09 -2.11
N TYR A 22 2.85 13.77 -2.80
CA TYR A 22 3.11 15.09 -3.42
C TYR A 22 3.20 16.22 -2.40
N ASP A 23 2.43 16.12 -1.31
CA ASP A 23 2.49 17.08 -0.21
C ASP A 23 3.81 16.99 0.57
N HIS A 24 4.59 15.94 0.31
CA HIS A 24 5.84 15.64 0.98
C HIS A 24 7.02 15.61 0.03
N LYS A 25 8.22 15.79 0.61
CA LYS A 25 9.48 15.68 -0.13
C LYS A 25 10.12 14.29 -0.01
N PHE A 26 9.41 13.32 0.59
CA PHE A 26 9.95 11.97 0.74
C PHE A 26 9.65 11.15 -0.51
N ALA A 27 10.71 10.66 -1.16
CA ALA A 27 10.56 9.69 -2.23
C ALA A 27 9.94 8.38 -1.72
N PRO A 28 9.21 7.63 -2.56
CA PRO A 28 8.67 6.30 -2.20
C PRO A 28 9.71 5.27 -1.72
N THR A 29 10.98 5.47 -2.07
CA THR A 29 12.14 4.66 -1.61
C THR A 29 12.67 5.06 -0.23
N ASN A 30 12.16 6.14 0.36
CA ASN A 30 12.67 6.68 1.61
C ASN A 30 12.38 5.74 2.79
N LEU A 31 13.37 5.55 3.67
CA LEU A 31 13.24 4.69 4.84
C LEU A 31 12.06 5.08 5.75
N VAL A 32 11.75 6.37 5.88
CA VAL A 32 10.61 6.86 6.67
C VAL A 32 9.29 6.38 6.07
N VAL A 33 9.14 6.44 4.74
CA VAL A 33 7.95 5.93 4.02
C VAL A 33 7.82 4.42 4.20
N ARG A 34 8.94 3.69 4.09
CA ARG A 34 8.94 2.23 4.32
C ARG A 34 8.48 1.88 5.74
N LYS A 35 8.95 2.62 6.75
CA LYS A 35 8.50 2.46 8.14
C LYS A 35 7.02 2.80 8.33
N VAL A 36 6.48 3.77 7.58
CA VAL A 36 5.04 4.05 7.56
C VAL A 36 4.28 2.83 7.03
N LEU A 37 4.67 2.26 5.88
CA LEU A 37 4.05 1.04 5.36
C LEU A 37 4.14 -0.11 6.37
N MET A 38 5.30 -0.32 7.01
CA MET A 38 5.46 -1.33 8.05
C MET A 38 4.50 -1.10 9.23
N ALA A 39 4.31 0.14 9.67
CA ALA A 39 3.37 0.48 10.74
C ALA A 39 1.92 0.15 10.33
N MET A 40 1.56 0.49 9.10
CA MET A 40 0.24 0.18 8.54
C MET A 40 0.02 -1.33 8.50
N LEU A 41 0.97 -2.08 7.95
CA LEU A 41 0.92 -3.54 7.87
C LEU A 41 0.70 -4.18 9.24
N HIS A 42 1.49 -3.79 10.24
CA HIS A 42 1.34 -4.27 11.62
C HIS A 42 -0.03 -3.94 12.23
N SER A 43 -0.60 -2.77 11.94
CA SER A 43 -1.90 -2.36 12.51
C SER A 43 -3.10 -3.16 11.99
N VAL A 44 -2.98 -3.82 10.83
CA VAL A 44 -4.09 -4.57 10.22
C VAL A 44 -3.75 -6.02 9.88
N GLN A 45 -2.55 -6.50 10.21
CA GLN A 45 -2.02 -7.80 9.80
C GLN A 45 -3.03 -8.95 9.97
N ASN A 46 -3.65 -9.05 11.15
CA ASN A 46 -4.56 -10.13 11.51
C ASN A 46 -5.92 -10.09 10.77
N ARG A 47 -6.17 -9.04 9.99
CA ARG A 47 -7.41 -8.84 9.23
C ARG A 47 -7.21 -9.02 7.72
N LEU A 48 -5.97 -9.03 7.25
CA LEU A 48 -5.69 -9.12 5.81
C LEU A 48 -5.97 -10.52 5.30
N THR A 49 -6.93 -10.64 4.39
CA THR A 49 -7.32 -11.91 3.77
C THR A 49 -6.99 -11.96 2.29
N ASP A 50 -6.93 -10.81 1.63
CA ASP A 50 -6.82 -10.71 0.18
C ASP A 50 -5.84 -9.59 -0.23
N LEU A 51 -5.31 -9.72 -1.42
CA LEU A 51 -4.42 -8.79 -2.10
C LEU A 51 -4.99 -8.50 -3.48
N GLU A 52 -5.01 -7.24 -3.85
CA GLU A 52 -5.21 -6.80 -5.23
C GLU A 52 -3.99 -6.01 -5.70
N VAL A 53 -3.52 -6.29 -6.91
CA VAL A 53 -2.37 -5.61 -7.51
C VAL A 53 -2.76 -5.16 -8.90
N GLU A 54 -2.43 -3.90 -9.20
CA GLU A 54 -2.40 -3.39 -10.55
C GLU A 54 -0.97 -3.02 -10.94
N TYR A 55 -0.59 -3.39 -12.16
CA TYR A 55 0.76 -3.16 -12.67
C TYR A 55 0.74 -2.82 -14.17
N ASN A 56 1.75 -2.06 -14.59
CA ASN A 56 2.11 -1.87 -15.99
C ASN A 56 3.41 -2.63 -16.27
N ASP A 57 3.47 -3.42 -17.35
CA ASP A 57 4.64 -4.26 -17.65
C ASP A 57 5.92 -3.42 -17.77
N ASN A 58 5.87 -2.33 -18.54
CA ASN A 58 7.04 -1.50 -18.81
C ASN A 58 7.54 -0.84 -17.53
N MET A 59 6.64 -0.25 -16.74
CA MET A 59 7.00 0.35 -15.46
C MET A 59 7.60 -0.69 -14.49
N LEU A 60 7.01 -1.88 -14.43
CA LEU A 60 7.50 -2.93 -13.54
C LEU A 60 8.89 -3.42 -13.98
N VAL A 61 9.09 -3.66 -15.27
CA VAL A 61 10.40 -4.05 -15.81
C VAL A 61 11.44 -2.94 -15.61
N GLU A 62 11.08 -1.68 -15.78
CA GLU A 62 11.99 -0.55 -15.49
C GLU A 62 12.41 -0.52 -14.02
N LYS A 63 11.51 -0.87 -13.09
CA LYS A 63 11.79 -0.85 -11.65
C LYS A 63 12.54 -2.06 -11.13
N VAL A 64 12.16 -3.26 -11.56
CA VAL A 64 12.69 -4.52 -10.97
C VAL A 64 13.46 -5.39 -11.97
N GLY A 65 13.57 -4.94 -13.22
CA GLY A 65 14.26 -5.66 -14.29
C GLY A 65 13.68 -7.05 -14.53
N GLY A 66 14.57 -8.03 -14.71
CA GLY A 66 14.19 -9.43 -14.94
C GLY A 66 13.43 -10.11 -13.79
N ASN A 67 13.27 -9.47 -12.63
CA ASN A 67 12.47 -10.00 -11.52
C ASN A 67 10.96 -9.80 -11.68
N ALA A 68 10.50 -9.00 -12.65
CA ALA A 68 9.08 -8.64 -12.80
C ALA A 68 8.15 -9.86 -12.77
N ALA A 69 8.39 -10.85 -13.63
CA ALA A 69 7.57 -12.07 -13.69
C ALA A 69 7.59 -12.87 -12.37
N ARG A 70 8.76 -12.96 -11.72
CA ARG A 70 8.91 -13.66 -10.44
C ARG A 70 8.09 -12.99 -9.33
N ILE A 71 8.11 -11.65 -9.28
CA ILE A 71 7.34 -10.87 -8.31
C ILE A 71 5.85 -11.05 -8.54
N LEU A 72 5.37 -10.91 -9.78
CA LEU A 72 3.97 -11.13 -10.12
C LEU A 72 3.51 -12.55 -9.74
N THR A 73 4.33 -13.56 -10.01
CA THR A 73 4.04 -14.96 -9.64
C THR A 73 3.98 -15.14 -8.12
N LEU A 74 4.94 -14.57 -7.37
CA LEU A 74 4.94 -14.57 -5.90
C LEU A 74 3.64 -13.95 -5.34
N LEU A 75 3.23 -12.83 -5.92
CA LEU A 75 2.01 -12.11 -5.52
C LEU A 75 0.72 -12.83 -5.93
N GLY A 76 0.79 -13.82 -6.82
CA GLY A 76 -0.34 -14.66 -7.20
C GLY A 76 -0.97 -14.34 -8.56
N ALA A 77 -0.26 -13.61 -9.42
CA ALA A 77 -0.68 -13.45 -10.80
C ALA A 77 -0.63 -14.80 -11.54
N SER A 78 -1.65 -15.06 -12.34
CA SER A 78 -1.76 -16.21 -13.22
C SER A 78 -2.53 -15.82 -14.49
N THR A 79 -2.48 -16.66 -15.52
CA THR A 79 -3.26 -16.42 -16.75
C THR A 79 -4.78 -16.45 -16.52
N GLU A 80 -5.24 -17.04 -15.41
CA GLU A 80 -6.67 -17.22 -15.11
C GLU A 80 -7.28 -16.05 -14.34
N ASN A 81 -6.47 -15.33 -13.53
CA ASN A 81 -6.96 -14.25 -12.67
C ASN A 81 -6.49 -12.85 -13.07
N VAL A 82 -5.62 -12.73 -14.07
CA VAL A 82 -5.17 -11.44 -14.59
C VAL A 82 -6.19 -10.88 -15.58
N GLN A 83 -6.58 -9.63 -15.35
CA GLN A 83 -7.47 -8.87 -16.19
C GLN A 83 -6.73 -7.70 -16.83
N ASN A 84 -6.94 -7.49 -18.13
CA ASN A 84 -6.37 -6.38 -18.87
C ASN A 84 -7.23 -5.12 -18.72
N ASN A 85 -6.60 -4.00 -18.38
CA ASN A 85 -7.23 -2.69 -18.40
C ASN A 85 -6.84 -2.00 -19.72
N TYR A 86 -7.84 -1.61 -20.51
CA TYR A 86 -7.64 -1.03 -21.84
C TYR A 86 -7.89 0.48 -21.85
N ARG A 87 -7.16 1.18 -22.71
CA ARG A 87 -7.50 2.53 -23.17
C ARG A 87 -7.58 2.51 -24.69
N GLY A 88 -8.80 2.46 -25.22
CA GLY A 88 -9.01 2.12 -26.63
C GLY A 88 -8.61 0.66 -26.87
N GLU A 89 -7.73 0.41 -27.83
CA GLU A 89 -7.25 -0.95 -28.17
C GLU A 89 -5.96 -1.34 -27.43
N THR A 90 -5.37 -0.42 -26.67
CA THR A 90 -4.08 -0.63 -25.98
C THR A 90 -4.30 -1.06 -24.54
N VAL A 91 -3.65 -2.15 -24.11
CA VAL A 91 -3.55 -2.53 -22.69
C VAL A 91 -2.63 -1.53 -21.98
N VAL A 92 -3.18 -0.82 -20.98
CA VAL A 92 -2.43 0.21 -20.22
C VAL A 92 -1.97 -0.28 -18.85
N SER A 93 -2.70 -1.22 -18.26
CA SER A 93 -2.31 -1.91 -17.03
C SER A 93 -3.01 -3.26 -16.95
N ARG A 94 -2.62 -4.07 -15.97
CA ARG A 94 -3.30 -5.32 -15.63
C ARG A 94 -3.55 -5.38 -14.15
N THR A 95 -4.66 -6.00 -13.78
CA THR A 95 -5.06 -6.20 -12.38
C THR A 95 -5.25 -7.68 -12.10
N PHE A 96 -4.88 -8.13 -10.92
CA PHE A 96 -5.28 -9.43 -10.40
C PHE A 96 -5.53 -9.36 -8.91
N THR A 97 -6.29 -10.35 -8.43
CA THR A 97 -6.59 -10.54 -7.01
C THR A 97 -6.14 -11.93 -6.57
N ALA A 98 -5.60 -12.04 -5.37
CA ALA A 98 -5.15 -13.29 -4.78
C ALA A 98 -5.29 -13.27 -3.25
N LYS A 99 -5.30 -14.45 -2.62
CA LYS A 99 -5.35 -14.54 -1.14
C LYS A 99 -4.09 -13.95 -0.50
N MET A 100 -4.22 -13.33 0.67
CA MET A 100 -3.08 -12.90 1.45
C MET A 100 -2.44 -14.12 2.13
N THR A 101 -1.21 -14.46 1.72
CA THR A 101 -0.40 -15.50 2.38
C THR A 101 0.73 -14.86 3.19
N PRO A 102 1.35 -15.58 4.14
CA PRO A 102 2.50 -15.06 4.89
C PRO A 102 3.63 -14.58 3.98
N GLU A 103 3.91 -15.27 2.88
CA GLU A 103 4.97 -14.92 1.93
C GLU A 103 4.65 -13.62 1.18
N ARG A 104 3.38 -13.42 0.80
CA ARG A 104 2.91 -12.19 0.16
C ARG A 104 2.94 -11.02 1.14
N PHE A 105 2.52 -11.24 2.38
CA PHE A 105 2.64 -10.26 3.45
C PHE A 105 4.11 -9.86 3.66
N GLN A 106 5.01 -10.84 3.72
CA GLN A 106 6.44 -10.60 3.91
C GLN A 106 7.03 -9.75 2.78
N TYR A 107 6.61 -9.98 1.53
CA TYR A 107 7.02 -9.14 0.41
C TYR A 107 6.70 -7.66 0.64
N PHE A 108 5.47 -7.33 1.06
CA PHE A 108 5.10 -5.94 1.35
C PHE A 108 5.83 -5.38 2.57
N TYR A 109 6.07 -6.22 3.58
CA TYR A 109 6.81 -5.84 4.78
C TYR A 109 8.27 -5.46 4.50
N GLU A 110 8.91 -6.15 3.56
CA GLU A 110 10.30 -5.93 3.17
C GLU A 110 10.48 -4.94 2.01
N LEU A 111 9.37 -4.44 1.46
CA LEU A 111 9.35 -3.60 0.26
C LEU A 111 10.30 -2.41 0.40
N LYS A 112 11.17 -2.25 -0.61
CA LYS A 112 12.21 -1.20 -0.62
C LYS A 112 11.74 0.07 -1.33
N ASP A 113 10.82 -0.07 -2.26
CA ASP A 113 10.17 1.03 -2.97
C ASP A 113 8.66 0.82 -2.90
N VAL A 114 7.94 1.67 -2.15
CA VAL A 114 6.47 1.59 -2.07
C VAL A 114 5.82 1.81 -3.43
N GLY A 115 6.54 2.47 -4.35
CA GLY A 115 6.11 2.68 -5.73
C GLY A 115 6.45 1.56 -6.69
N GLU A 116 6.97 0.42 -6.23
CA GLU A 116 7.39 -0.69 -7.11
C GLU A 116 6.26 -1.15 -8.03
N LEU A 117 5.05 -1.22 -7.49
CA LEU A 117 3.82 -1.53 -8.22
C LEU A 117 3.07 -0.25 -8.57
N SER A 118 2.28 -0.28 -9.65
CA SER A 118 1.44 0.85 -10.02
C SER A 118 0.36 1.12 -8.97
N ARG A 119 -0.28 0.07 -8.46
CA ARG A 119 -1.18 0.12 -7.31
C ARG A 119 -1.20 -1.23 -6.60
N PHE A 120 -1.39 -1.22 -5.29
CA PHE A 120 -1.79 -2.40 -4.55
C PHE A 120 -2.82 -2.04 -3.48
N ALA A 121 -3.71 -2.98 -3.19
CA ALA A 121 -4.63 -2.92 -2.06
C ALA A 121 -4.52 -4.22 -1.24
N LEU A 122 -4.30 -4.08 0.06
CA LEU A 122 -4.36 -5.19 1.02
C LEU A 122 -5.71 -5.12 1.70
N LYS A 123 -6.48 -6.20 1.62
CA LYS A 123 -7.92 -6.19 1.90
C LYS A 123 -8.29 -7.12 3.05
N GLU A 124 -9.33 -6.74 3.79
CA GLU A 124 -10.13 -7.62 4.63
C GLU A 124 -11.39 -7.96 3.85
N GLN A 125 -11.41 -9.14 3.23
CA GLN A 125 -12.39 -9.54 2.23
C GLN A 125 -12.43 -8.51 1.09
N GLU A 126 -13.55 -7.81 0.92
CA GLU A 126 -13.71 -6.77 -0.09
C GLU A 126 -13.33 -5.36 0.39
N LEU A 127 -13.03 -5.19 1.68
CA LEU A 127 -12.71 -3.89 2.26
C LEU A 127 -11.21 -3.60 2.16
N ASP A 128 -10.87 -2.46 1.57
CA ASP A 128 -9.48 -1.97 1.53
C ASP A 128 -9.00 -1.59 2.93
N ARG A 129 -7.89 -2.19 3.36
CA ARG A 129 -7.21 -1.87 4.64
C ARG A 129 -5.95 -1.06 4.43
N ILE A 130 -5.19 -1.35 3.38
CA ILE A 130 -4.03 -0.56 2.96
C ILE A 130 -4.12 -0.36 1.46
N VAL A 131 -3.94 0.87 0.98
CA VAL A 131 -3.91 1.18 -0.45
C VAL A 131 -2.69 2.03 -0.77
N SER A 132 -1.94 1.63 -1.79
CA SER A 132 -0.98 2.49 -2.47
C SER A 132 -1.42 2.70 -3.90
N TYR A 133 -1.43 3.95 -4.36
CA TYR A 133 -1.91 4.31 -5.70
C TYR A 133 -0.92 5.21 -6.42
N PHE A 134 -0.27 4.72 -7.48
CA PHE A 134 0.55 5.44 -8.46
C PHE A 134 1.51 6.50 -7.89
N ASN A 135 2.18 6.22 -6.77
CA ASN A 135 3.00 7.21 -6.04
C ASN A 135 2.27 8.52 -5.68
N GLN A 136 0.94 8.50 -5.62
CA GLN A 136 0.10 9.63 -5.25
C GLN A 136 -0.13 9.64 -3.75
N TYR A 137 -0.55 8.51 -3.20
CA TYR A 137 -0.75 8.36 -1.77
C TYR A 137 -0.52 6.92 -1.28
N LEU A 138 -0.35 6.82 0.03
CA LEU A 138 -0.46 5.60 0.82
C LEU A 138 -1.53 5.82 1.89
N LEU A 139 -2.49 4.92 1.98
CA LEU A 139 -3.65 5.03 2.88
C LEU A 139 -3.77 3.78 3.73
N VAL A 140 -4.20 3.96 4.97
CA VAL A 140 -4.62 2.87 5.86
C VAL A 140 -6.01 3.12 6.42
N VAL A 141 -6.83 2.08 6.48
CA VAL A 141 -8.13 2.04 7.15
C VAL A 141 -8.01 1.09 8.35
N ILE A 142 -7.99 1.66 9.54
CA ILE A 142 -7.85 0.93 10.80
C ILE A 142 -9.10 1.06 11.64
N PRO A 143 -9.56 0.00 12.33
CA PRO A 143 -10.60 0.13 13.33
C PRO A 143 -10.23 1.21 14.36
N LEU A 144 -11.20 2.00 14.83
CA LEU A 144 -10.94 3.11 15.77
C LEU A 144 -10.15 2.68 17.01
N GLU A 145 -10.43 1.47 17.53
CA GLU A 145 -9.72 0.87 18.66
C GLU A 145 -8.23 0.59 18.39
N GLY A 146 -7.85 0.33 17.14
CA GLY A 146 -6.48 0.02 16.72
C GLY A 146 -5.63 1.26 16.40
N GLU A 147 -6.24 2.44 16.33
CA GLU A 147 -5.54 3.66 15.93
C GLU A 147 -4.40 4.04 16.88
N LYS A 148 -4.64 3.92 18.18
CA LYS A 148 -3.61 4.23 19.18
C LYS A 148 -2.36 3.37 18.98
N GLN A 149 -2.55 2.09 18.65
CA GLN A 149 -1.45 1.16 18.39
C GLN A 149 -0.64 1.56 17.14
N PHE A 150 -1.31 2.00 16.07
CA PHE A 150 -0.64 2.52 14.87
C PHE A 150 0.32 3.68 15.20
N PHE A 151 -0.14 4.65 16.00
CA PHE A 151 0.70 5.76 16.43
C PHE A 151 1.83 5.36 17.38
N GLU A 152 1.62 4.37 18.23
CA GLU A 152 2.68 3.78 19.06
C GLU A 152 3.76 3.11 18.21
N LEU A 153 3.38 2.38 17.16
CA LEU A 153 4.31 1.77 16.20
C LEU A 153 5.16 2.82 15.47
N LEU A 154 4.54 3.91 15.00
CA LEU A 154 5.28 5.01 14.36
C LEU A 154 6.31 5.63 15.32
N ARG A 155 5.93 5.86 16.59
CA ARG A 155 6.84 6.39 17.62
C ARG A 155 7.98 5.42 17.91
N ALA A 156 7.70 4.13 18.08
CA ALA A 156 8.72 3.09 18.32
C ALA A 156 9.73 3.01 17.16
N MET A 157 9.26 3.20 15.92
CA MET A 157 10.11 3.25 14.73
C MET A 157 10.80 4.60 14.49
N HIS A 158 10.62 5.57 15.39
CA HIS A 158 11.18 6.92 15.31
C HIS A 158 10.75 7.64 14.03
N VAL A 159 9.50 7.44 13.60
CA VAL A 159 8.89 8.16 12.47
C VAL A 159 8.28 9.45 12.99
N PRO A 160 8.81 10.65 12.66
CA PRO A 160 8.16 11.90 13.02
C PRO A 160 6.87 12.04 12.19
N TYR A 161 5.74 12.34 12.84
CA TYR A 161 4.46 12.53 12.16
C TYR A 161 3.64 13.69 12.74
N GLN A 162 2.70 14.17 11.93
CA GLN A 162 1.69 15.17 12.24
C GLN A 162 0.34 14.69 11.71
N ILE A 163 -0.73 15.01 12.42
CA ILE A 163 -2.10 14.67 12.02
C ILE A 163 -2.80 15.96 11.62
N GLN A 164 -3.38 15.96 10.43
CA GLN A 164 -4.33 16.98 10.00
C GLN A 164 -5.72 16.35 9.93
N ALA A 165 -6.62 16.79 10.80
CA ALA A 165 -8.03 16.43 10.69
C ALA A 165 -8.60 17.02 9.39
N VAL A 166 -9.32 16.22 8.64
CA VAL A 166 -10.10 16.65 7.48
C VAL A 166 -11.56 16.34 7.75
N HIS A 167 -12.41 17.35 7.59
CA HIS A 167 -13.86 17.16 7.60
C HIS A 167 -14.27 16.77 6.19
N LYS A 168 -14.79 15.55 6.03
CA LYS A 168 -15.47 15.12 4.81
C LYS A 168 -16.97 15.32 4.96
#